data_AF-A0A7W0RXE7-F1
#
_entry.id   AF-A0A7W0RXE7-F1
#
_cell.length_a   1.000
_cell.length_b   1.000
_cell.length_c   1.000
_cell.angle_alpha   90.00
_cell.angle_beta   90.00
_cell.angle_gamma   90.00
#
_symmetry.space_group_name_H-M   'P 1'
#
loop_
_entity.id
_entity.type
_entity.pdbx_description
1 polymer ?
#
loop_
_entity_poly.entity_id
_entity_poly.type
_entity_poly.pdbx_seq_one_letter_code
_entity_poly.pdbx_strand_id
1 'polypeptide(L)'
;MLVLRTLGAPERRLLKARRKVRDIAPGLPPEPVETSRATLVDTAALDGSDEAARWLAAADHEQVAHDAIVRLNRVLHAHRAATADPFAHEVSREQAIALRIGYGEGEQVAEGRWEHARELARDQDRPRLRPGRSALRPQERLAAVLGGRDAVLACEELTLRARADVDAERYREAALQLRIALEAALAELEPWRERPQLPERLDELASRREEVGAVADAALQGGLDPSQVESVRSVLGRVESALRARTAGGLQ
;
A
#
# COMPACT_ATOMS: atom_id res chain seq x y z
N MET A 1 5.89 -8.04 -19.71
CA MET A 1 5.04 -7.04 -20.41
C MET A 1 3.88 -6.64 -19.50
N LEU A 2 3.44 -5.38 -19.52
CA LEU A 2 2.25 -4.91 -18.79
C LEU A 2 1.21 -4.40 -19.79
N VAL A 3 -0.03 -4.86 -19.66
CA VAL A 3 -1.18 -4.36 -20.45
C VAL A 3 -2.23 -3.76 -19.51
N LEU A 4 -2.71 -2.56 -19.82
CA LEU A 4 -3.71 -1.83 -19.05
C LEU A 4 -4.98 -1.61 -19.88
N ARG A 5 -6.15 -1.84 -19.27
CA ARG A 5 -7.46 -1.62 -19.91
C ARG A 5 -8.49 -1.10 -18.90
N THR A 6 -9.23 -0.06 -19.27
CA THR A 6 -10.40 0.42 -18.49
C THR A 6 -11.65 -0.35 -18.89
N LEU A 7 -12.44 -0.77 -17.91
CA LEU A 7 -13.69 -1.54 -18.05
C LEU A 7 -14.86 -0.74 -17.48
N GLY A 8 -15.98 -0.73 -18.21
CA GLY A 8 -17.22 -0.08 -17.76
C GLY A 8 -17.28 1.43 -17.93
N ALA A 9 -16.32 2.05 -18.64
CA ALA A 9 -16.34 3.47 -18.94
C ALA A 9 -17.53 3.82 -19.88
N PRO A 10 -18.42 4.76 -19.50
CA PRO A 10 -19.46 5.22 -20.40
C PRO A 10 -18.84 5.89 -21.63
N GLU A 11 -19.38 5.56 -22.82
CA GLU A 11 -18.90 6.07 -24.09
C GLU A 11 -18.93 7.61 -24.07
N ARG A 12 -17.76 8.25 -24.10
CA ARG A 12 -17.64 9.71 -24.12
C ARG A 12 -18.15 10.22 -25.47
N ARG A 13 -19.44 10.56 -25.54
CA ARG A 13 -20.00 11.28 -26.69
C ARG A 13 -19.29 12.63 -26.80
N LEU A 14 -18.50 12.78 -27.87
CA LEU A 14 -17.70 13.95 -28.22
C LEU A 14 -18.57 15.15 -28.62
N LEU A 15 -19.36 15.68 -27.69
CA LEU A 15 -19.94 17.01 -27.79
C LEU A 15 -19.87 17.66 -26.40
N LYS A 16 -18.97 18.64 -26.26
CA LYS A 16 -18.76 19.47 -25.07
C LYS A 16 -20.03 20.29 -24.77
N ALA A 17 -21.02 19.68 -24.15
CA ALA A 17 -21.98 20.42 -23.34
C ALA A 17 -21.30 20.74 -22.01
N ARG A 18 -21.19 22.04 -21.67
CA ARG A 18 -20.85 22.50 -20.32
C ARG A 18 -21.77 21.75 -19.34
N ARG A 19 -21.21 20.89 -18.48
CA ARG A 19 -21.96 20.21 -17.41
C ARG A 19 -22.63 21.30 -16.56
N LYS A 20 -23.95 21.46 -16.70
CA LYS A 20 -24.75 22.32 -15.81
C LYS A 20 -24.92 21.59 -14.47
N VAL A 21 -24.76 22.32 -13.37
CA VAL A 21 -25.21 21.86 -12.06
C VAL A 21 -26.72 21.57 -12.16
N ARG A 22 -27.14 20.38 -11.75
CA ARG A 22 -28.53 19.94 -11.80
C ARG A 22 -28.89 19.33 -10.45
N ASP A 23 -30.10 19.63 -9.98
CA ASP A 23 -30.67 18.97 -8.81
C ASP A 23 -30.89 17.48 -9.09
N ILE A 24 -30.47 16.66 -8.14
CA ILE A 24 -30.56 15.20 -8.19
C ILE A 24 -31.69 14.75 -7.27
N ALA A 25 -32.55 13.86 -7.74
CA ALA A 25 -33.61 13.30 -6.91
C ALA A 25 -33.00 12.47 -5.76
N PRO A 26 -33.53 12.59 -4.53
CA PRO A 26 -33.08 11.76 -3.41
C PRO A 26 -33.22 10.27 -3.74
N GLY A 27 -32.20 9.47 -3.38
CA GLY A 27 -32.25 8.01 -3.52
C GLY A 27 -31.85 7.46 -4.89
N LEU A 28 -31.35 8.29 -5.81
CA LEU A 28 -30.68 7.78 -7.00
C LEU A 28 -29.47 6.91 -6.58
N PRO A 29 -29.37 5.66 -7.09
CA PRO A 29 -28.22 4.82 -6.79
C PRO A 29 -26.94 5.46 -7.36
N PRO A 30 -25.79 5.26 -6.70
CA PRO A 30 -24.53 5.79 -7.18
C PRO A 30 -24.20 5.23 -8.57
N GLU A 31 -23.63 6.06 -9.43
CA GLU A 31 -23.13 5.62 -10.74
C GLU A 31 -22.05 4.54 -10.54
N PRO A 32 -22.08 3.43 -11.30
CA PRO A 32 -21.03 2.42 -11.25
C PRO A 32 -19.65 3.03 -11.54
N VAL A 33 -18.65 2.64 -10.75
CA VAL A 33 -17.29 3.16 -10.88
C VAL A 33 -16.55 2.41 -11.99
N GLU A 34 -15.82 3.14 -12.83
CA GLU A 34 -14.92 2.55 -13.82
C GLU A 34 -13.85 1.70 -13.13
N THR A 35 -13.60 0.50 -13.64
CA THR A 35 -12.58 -0.40 -13.08
C THR A 35 -11.45 -0.57 -14.08
N SER A 36 -10.22 -0.67 -13.58
CA SER A 36 -9.05 -0.92 -14.43
C SER A 36 -8.62 -2.37 -14.29
N ARG A 37 -8.26 -2.99 -15.41
CA ARG A 37 -7.60 -4.29 -15.47
C ARG A 37 -6.14 -4.09 -15.87
N ALA A 38 -5.24 -4.62 -15.05
CA ALA A 38 -3.83 -4.74 -15.35
C ALA A 38 -3.48 -6.22 -15.58
N THR A 39 -2.77 -6.53 -16.65
CA THR A 39 -2.26 -7.87 -16.93
C THR A 39 -0.75 -7.82 -17.06
N LEU A 40 -0.07 -8.49 -16.12
CA LEU A 40 1.37 -8.68 -16.14
C LEU A 40 1.67 -10.04 -16.75
N VAL A 41 2.44 -10.02 -17.84
CA VAL A 41 2.84 -11.22 -18.58
C VAL A 41 4.35 -11.40 -18.39
N ASP A 42 4.76 -12.58 -17.95
CA ASP A 42 6.18 -12.93 -17.88
C ASP A 42 6.78 -12.99 -19.30
N THR A 43 8.03 -12.59 -19.44
CA THR A 43 8.76 -12.65 -20.70
C THR A 43 9.38 -14.02 -20.95
N ALA A 44 9.55 -14.84 -19.91
CA ALA A 44 9.98 -16.23 -20.07
C ALA A 44 8.80 -17.07 -20.56
N ALA A 45 8.95 -17.69 -21.73
CA ALA A 45 7.97 -18.62 -22.26
C ALA A 45 8.02 -19.95 -21.48
N LEU A 46 6.87 -20.60 -21.37
CA LEU A 46 6.74 -21.97 -20.86
C LEU A 46 6.72 -22.92 -22.06
N ASP A 47 7.39 -24.07 -21.96
CA ASP A 47 7.50 -25.05 -23.04
C ASP A 47 6.22 -25.91 -23.10
N GLY A 48 5.15 -25.28 -23.57
CA GLY A 48 3.86 -25.91 -23.83
C GLY A 48 2.93 -26.05 -22.60
N SER A 49 1.71 -26.53 -22.87
CA SER A 49 0.62 -26.55 -21.90
C SER A 49 0.89 -27.45 -20.68
N ASP A 50 1.59 -28.58 -20.86
CA ASP A 50 1.93 -29.51 -19.76
C ASP A 50 2.93 -28.90 -18.75
N GLU A 51 3.91 -28.13 -19.22
CA GLU A 51 4.80 -27.40 -18.31
C GLU A 51 4.04 -26.27 -17.62
N ALA A 52 3.21 -25.52 -18.36
CA ALA A 52 2.44 -24.43 -17.80
C ALA A 52 1.44 -24.87 -16.72
N ALA A 53 0.80 -26.03 -16.92
CA ALA A 53 -0.06 -26.66 -15.92
C ALA A 53 0.72 -27.05 -14.66
N ARG A 54 1.94 -27.61 -14.81
CA ARG A 54 2.82 -27.96 -13.68
C ARG A 54 3.28 -26.72 -12.92
N TRP A 55 3.67 -25.66 -13.64
CA TRP A 55 4.02 -24.37 -13.05
C TRP A 55 2.87 -23.79 -12.22
N LEU A 56 1.67 -23.69 -12.80
CA LEU A 56 0.51 -23.15 -12.10
C LEU A 56 0.11 -24.00 -10.88
N ALA A 57 0.32 -25.31 -10.93
CA ALA A 57 0.03 -26.19 -9.81
C ALA A 57 1.04 -26.05 -8.65
N ALA A 58 2.32 -25.84 -8.96
CA ALA A 58 3.42 -25.82 -7.99
C ALA A 58 3.74 -24.42 -7.43
N ALA A 59 3.29 -23.35 -8.09
CA ALA A 59 3.60 -21.98 -7.68
C ALA A 59 3.05 -21.64 -6.29
N ASP A 60 3.83 -20.86 -5.53
CA ASP A 60 3.28 -20.09 -4.42
C ASP A 60 2.50 -18.90 -4.98
N HIS A 61 1.18 -19.04 -4.98
CA HIS A 61 0.28 -18.07 -5.61
C HIS A 61 0.29 -16.74 -4.88
N GLU A 62 0.49 -16.74 -3.56
CA GLU A 62 0.53 -15.50 -2.78
C GLU A 62 1.83 -14.75 -3.06
N GLN A 63 2.96 -15.45 -3.16
CA GLN A 63 4.23 -14.83 -3.54
C GLN A 63 4.18 -14.26 -4.97
N VAL A 64 3.64 -15.01 -5.93
CA VAL A 64 3.49 -14.54 -7.32
C VAL A 64 2.60 -13.30 -7.39
N ALA A 65 1.49 -13.28 -6.62
CA ALA A 65 0.61 -12.12 -6.54
C ALA A 65 1.31 -10.90 -5.93
N HIS A 66 2.08 -11.10 -4.86
CA HIS A 66 2.87 -10.06 -4.21
C HIS A 66 3.87 -9.43 -5.19
N ASP A 67 4.69 -10.26 -5.86
CA ASP A 67 5.68 -9.80 -6.83
C ASP A 67 5.04 -9.04 -7.99
N ALA A 68 3.86 -9.49 -8.46
CA ALA A 68 3.11 -8.81 -9.52
C ALA A 68 2.61 -7.43 -9.07
N ILE A 69 2.11 -7.30 -7.84
CA ILE A 69 1.67 -6.02 -7.28
C ILE A 69 2.84 -5.05 -7.12
N VAL A 70 4.00 -5.52 -6.63
CA VAL A 70 5.23 -4.71 -6.54
C VAL A 70 5.62 -4.16 -7.91
N ARG A 71 5.62 -5.01 -8.95
CA ARG A 71 5.91 -4.59 -10.33
C ARG A 71 4.90 -3.57 -10.86
N LEU A 72 3.60 -3.77 -10.62
CA LEU A 72 2.56 -2.82 -11.03
C LEU A 72 2.73 -1.48 -10.33
N ASN A 73 2.98 -1.48 -9.02
CA ASN A 73 3.19 -0.26 -8.24
C ASN A 73 4.43 0.51 -8.69
N ARG A 74 5.50 -0.18 -9.13
CA ARG A 74 6.64 0.49 -9.76
C ARG A 74 6.25 1.27 -11.02
N VAL A 75 5.36 0.72 -11.85
CA VAL A 75 4.85 1.42 -13.04
C VAL A 75 3.95 2.59 -12.65
N LEU A 76 3.03 2.39 -11.69
CA LEU A 76 2.15 3.45 -11.21
C LEU A 76 2.94 4.60 -10.58
N HIS A 77 3.99 4.29 -9.83
CA HIS A 77 4.91 5.27 -9.26
C HIS A 77 5.64 6.07 -10.35
N ALA A 78 6.17 5.40 -11.37
CA ALA A 78 6.82 6.07 -12.50
C ALA A 78 5.83 6.94 -13.28
N HIS A 79 4.60 6.46 -13.50
CA HIS A 79 3.53 7.23 -14.11
C HIS A 79 3.21 8.48 -13.29
N ARG A 80 3.01 8.34 -11.97
CA ARG A 80 2.78 9.44 -11.03
C ARG A 80 3.84 10.53 -11.14
N ALA A 81 5.11 10.13 -11.18
CA ALA A 81 6.23 11.06 -11.34
C ALA A 81 6.24 11.73 -12.72
N ALA A 82 6.00 10.95 -13.79
CA ALA A 82 6.00 11.45 -15.16
C ALA A 82 4.85 12.41 -15.45
N THR A 83 3.68 12.22 -14.83
CA THR A 83 2.51 13.10 -14.99
C THR A 83 2.44 14.21 -13.96
N ALA A 84 3.32 14.19 -12.94
CA ALA A 84 3.26 15.06 -11.77
C ALA A 84 1.88 15.05 -11.09
N ASP A 85 1.17 13.92 -11.14
CA ASP A 85 -0.17 13.76 -10.56
C ASP A 85 -0.06 13.19 -9.14
N PRO A 86 -0.21 13.99 -8.07
CA PRO A 86 -0.12 13.48 -6.71
C PRO A 86 -1.26 12.51 -6.33
N PHE A 87 -2.31 12.41 -7.16
CA PHE A 87 -3.49 11.58 -6.92
C PHE A 87 -3.47 10.26 -7.71
N ALA A 88 -2.40 9.97 -8.46
CA ALA A 88 -2.19 8.61 -8.97
C ALA A 88 -1.67 7.74 -7.81
N HIS A 89 -2.51 6.82 -7.34
CA HIS A 89 -2.23 5.98 -6.17
C HIS A 89 -1.76 4.58 -6.59
N GLU A 90 -0.91 4.00 -5.75
CA GLU A 90 -0.52 2.59 -5.81
C GLU A 90 -1.68 1.68 -5.37
N VAL A 91 -1.61 0.40 -5.73
CA VAL A 91 -2.65 -0.59 -5.43
C VAL A 91 -2.18 -1.62 -4.42
N SER A 92 -3.09 -2.13 -3.60
CA SER A 92 -2.85 -3.23 -2.67
C SER A 92 -3.64 -4.50 -3.05
N ARG A 93 -3.26 -5.64 -2.47
CA ARG A 93 -3.93 -6.93 -2.68
C ARG A 93 -5.41 -6.86 -2.26
N GLU A 94 -5.69 -6.16 -1.16
CA GLU A 94 -7.02 -6.02 -0.56
C GLU A 94 -7.97 -5.18 -1.42
N GLN A 95 -7.41 -4.28 -2.24
CA GLN A 95 -8.16 -3.44 -3.17
C GLN A 95 -8.52 -4.18 -4.47
N ALA A 96 -7.89 -5.32 -4.76
CA ALA A 96 -8.18 -6.08 -5.97
C ALA A 96 -9.61 -6.64 -5.93
N ILE A 97 -10.37 -6.34 -6.99
CA ILE A 97 -11.71 -6.90 -7.21
C ILE A 97 -11.60 -8.40 -7.50
N ALA A 98 -10.58 -8.78 -8.28
CA ALA A 98 -10.19 -10.16 -8.54
C ALA A 98 -8.69 -10.19 -8.86
N LEU A 99 -8.01 -11.24 -8.40
CA LEU A 99 -6.61 -11.50 -8.74
C LEU A 99 -6.50 -12.91 -9.28
N ARG A 100 -5.98 -13.05 -10.51
CA ARG A 100 -5.93 -14.31 -11.23
C ARG A 100 -4.51 -14.58 -11.71
N ILE A 101 -4.07 -15.81 -11.54
CA ILE A 101 -2.77 -16.31 -11.99
C ILE A 101 -3.03 -17.45 -12.95
N GLY A 102 -2.42 -17.42 -14.13
CA GLY A 102 -2.70 -18.39 -15.16
C GLY A 102 -1.74 -18.30 -16.34
N TYR A 103 -2.00 -19.13 -17.34
CA TYR A 103 -1.25 -19.20 -18.58
C TYR A 103 -2.18 -19.22 -19.79
N GLY A 104 -1.61 -18.99 -20.96
CA GLY A 104 -2.26 -19.05 -22.26
C GLY A 104 -1.35 -18.48 -23.33
N GLU A 105 -1.82 -18.49 -24.57
CA GLU A 105 -1.09 -17.91 -25.70
C GLU A 105 -0.77 -16.42 -25.48
N GLY A 106 0.35 -15.95 -26.03
CA GLY A 106 0.86 -14.59 -25.81
C GLY A 106 -0.16 -13.49 -26.09
N GLU A 107 -0.88 -13.58 -27.22
CA GLU A 107 -1.94 -12.63 -27.58
C GLU A 107 -3.15 -12.72 -26.64
N GLN A 108 -3.50 -13.94 -26.25
CA GLN A 108 -4.62 -14.20 -25.34
C GLN A 108 -4.36 -13.55 -23.98
N VAL A 109 -3.18 -13.79 -23.39
CA VAL A 109 -2.81 -13.19 -22.10
C VAL A 109 -2.60 -11.69 -22.20
N ALA A 110 -2.12 -11.17 -23.34
CA ALA A 110 -2.04 -9.71 -23.56
C ALA A 110 -3.42 -9.05 -23.49
N GLU A 111 -4.46 -9.70 -23.99
CA GLU A 111 -5.83 -9.21 -23.90
C GLU A 111 -6.48 -9.43 -22.52
N GLY A 112 -5.77 -10.05 -21.58
CA GLY A 112 -6.29 -10.44 -20.27
C GLY A 112 -7.23 -11.65 -20.32
N ARG A 113 -7.08 -12.51 -21.35
CA ARG A 113 -7.71 -13.83 -21.45
C ARG A 113 -6.68 -14.91 -21.03
N TRP A 114 -7.12 -16.12 -20.71
CA TRP A 114 -6.23 -17.22 -20.30
C TRP A 114 -6.82 -18.55 -20.75
N GLU A 115 -5.96 -19.55 -20.93
CA GLU A 115 -6.37 -20.94 -21.17
C GLU A 115 -6.81 -21.55 -19.84
N HIS A 116 -5.94 -21.45 -18.82
CA HIS A 116 -6.23 -21.85 -17.45
C HIS A 116 -5.73 -20.80 -16.46
N ALA A 117 -6.54 -20.51 -15.45
CA ALA A 117 -6.16 -19.62 -14.35
C ALA A 117 -6.80 -20.05 -13.03
N ARG A 118 -6.18 -19.64 -11.93
CA ARG A 118 -6.68 -19.73 -10.57
C ARG A 118 -6.92 -18.33 -10.03
N GLU A 119 -8.09 -18.14 -9.45
CA GLU A 119 -8.45 -16.91 -8.75
C GLU A 119 -8.06 -17.04 -7.27
N LEU A 120 -7.37 -16.04 -6.74
CA LEU A 120 -7.01 -15.99 -5.33
C LEU A 120 -8.22 -15.51 -4.52
N ALA A 121 -8.48 -16.20 -3.41
CA ALA A 121 -9.53 -15.82 -2.48
C ALA A 121 -9.28 -14.42 -1.92
N ARG A 122 -10.31 -13.57 -1.91
CA ARG A 122 -10.22 -12.25 -1.31
C ARG A 122 -10.29 -12.39 0.20
N ASP A 123 -9.64 -11.48 0.93
CA ASP A 123 -9.68 -11.51 2.40
C ASP A 123 -11.10 -11.35 2.95
N GLN A 124 -11.98 -10.68 2.21
CA GLN A 124 -13.41 -10.57 2.53
C GLN A 124 -14.18 -11.89 2.39
N ASP A 125 -13.66 -12.87 1.64
CA ASP A 125 -14.29 -14.17 1.44
C ASP A 125 -13.92 -15.15 2.58
N ARG A 126 -12.93 -14.79 3.42
CA ARG A 126 -12.56 -15.56 4.61
C ARG A 126 -13.56 -15.27 5.74
N PRO A 127 -14.04 -16.30 6.47
CA PRO A 127 -14.97 -16.10 7.57
C PRO A 127 -14.31 -15.21 8.63
N ARG A 128 -14.86 -14.01 8.80
CA ARG A 128 -14.41 -13.07 9.83
C ARG A 128 -14.68 -13.70 11.20
N LEU A 129 -13.62 -14.12 11.90
CA LEU A 129 -13.70 -14.41 13.33
C LEU A 129 -14.34 -13.19 14.01
N ARG A 130 -15.26 -13.43 14.97
CA ARG A 130 -16.02 -12.37 15.65
C ARG A 130 -15.06 -11.25 16.07
N PRO A 131 -15.19 -10.03 15.52
CA PRO A 131 -14.25 -8.97 15.80
C PRO A 131 -14.28 -8.66 17.30
N GLY A 132 -13.17 -8.89 17.99
CA GLY A 132 -13.00 -8.45 19.38
C GLY A 132 -13.03 -6.93 19.47
N ARG A 133 -13.07 -6.39 20.69
CA ARG A 133 -13.04 -4.92 20.94
C ARG A 133 -11.88 -4.20 20.23
N SER A 134 -10.77 -4.89 19.94
CA SER A 134 -9.64 -4.34 19.18
C SER A 134 -9.98 -3.96 17.74
N ALA A 135 -10.98 -4.60 17.12
CA ALA A 135 -11.35 -4.36 15.73
C ALA A 135 -12.15 -3.06 15.52
N LEU A 136 -12.72 -2.50 16.59
CA LEU A 136 -13.45 -1.22 16.56
C LEU A 136 -12.55 0.00 16.78
N ARG A 137 -11.31 -0.21 17.24
CA ARG A 137 -10.36 0.86 17.56
C ARG A 137 -10.09 1.81 16.39
N PRO A 138 -9.96 1.35 15.12
CA PRO A 138 -9.78 2.27 13.99
C PRO A 138 -10.97 3.23 13.82
N GLN A 139 -12.20 2.74 13.94
CA GLN A 139 -13.41 3.56 13.80
C GLN A 139 -13.58 4.51 14.99
N GLU A 140 -13.31 4.05 16.22
CA GLU A 140 -13.31 4.89 17.42
C GLU A 140 -12.30 6.04 17.30
N ARG A 141 -11.10 5.73 16.80
CA ARG A 141 -10.05 6.73 16.55
C ARG A 141 -10.44 7.72 15.47
N LEU A 142 -10.97 7.24 14.34
CA LEU A 142 -11.46 8.12 13.28
C LEU A 142 -12.54 9.07 13.80
N ALA A 143 -13.49 8.57 14.60
CA ALA A 143 -14.51 9.40 15.22
C ALA A 143 -13.93 10.42 16.22
N ALA A 144 -12.88 10.08 16.96
CA ALA A 144 -12.20 11.03 17.84
C ALA A 144 -11.48 12.13 17.06
N VAL A 145 -10.79 11.79 15.96
CA VAL A 145 -10.14 12.78 15.08
C VAL A 145 -11.17 13.71 14.46
N LEU A 146 -12.24 13.16 13.86
CA LEU A 146 -13.31 13.97 13.26
C LEU A 146 -14.05 14.83 14.30
N GLY A 147 -14.13 14.35 15.55
CA GLY A 147 -14.70 15.07 16.68
C GLY A 147 -13.73 16.02 17.39
N GLY A 148 -12.47 16.15 16.93
CA GLY A 148 -11.46 17.03 17.53
C GLY A 148 -10.92 16.57 18.90
N ARG A 149 -11.19 15.33 19.31
CA ARG A 149 -10.70 14.72 20.56
C ARG A 149 -9.35 14.00 20.40
N ASP A 150 -8.92 13.79 19.16
CA ASP A 150 -7.59 13.28 18.82
C ASP A 150 -7.08 14.05 17.59
N ALA A 151 -5.79 13.94 17.33
CA ALA A 151 -5.14 14.52 16.16
C ALA A 151 -4.39 13.45 15.37
N VAL A 152 -4.34 13.64 14.05
CA VAL A 152 -3.38 12.94 13.19
C VAL A 152 -2.03 13.63 13.38
N LEU A 153 -1.05 12.87 13.84
CA LEU A 153 0.31 13.37 14.07
C LEU A 153 1.12 13.32 12.76
N ALA A 154 2.08 14.23 12.59
CA ALA A 154 2.93 14.22 11.40
C ALA A 154 3.76 12.94 11.32
N CYS A 155 4.24 12.43 12.45
CA CYS A 155 4.99 11.18 12.53
C CYS A 155 4.17 9.97 12.07
N GLU A 156 2.84 9.97 12.24
CA GLU A 156 1.97 8.87 11.80
C GLU A 156 1.91 8.81 10.27
N GLU A 157 1.65 9.94 9.62
CA GLU A 157 1.61 10.02 8.15
C GLU A 157 2.97 9.69 7.53
N LEU A 158 4.06 10.21 8.09
CA LEU A 158 5.41 9.92 7.59
C LEU A 158 5.79 8.45 7.78
N THR A 159 5.36 7.82 8.88
CA THR A 159 5.57 6.39 9.12
C THR A 159 4.78 5.54 8.12
N LEU A 160 3.52 5.89 7.83
CA LEU A 160 2.71 5.18 6.84
C LEU A 160 3.32 5.27 5.43
N ARG A 161 3.83 6.44 5.05
CA ARG A 161 4.55 6.61 3.77
C ARG A 161 5.83 5.78 3.73
N ALA A 162 6.63 5.80 4.80
CA ALA A 162 7.87 5.04 4.86
C ALA A 162 7.61 3.53 4.80
N ARG A 163 6.52 3.05 5.42
CA ARG A 163 6.05 1.66 5.28
C ARG A 163 5.68 1.33 3.84
N ALA A 164 4.89 2.17 3.18
CA ALA A 164 4.52 1.95 1.78
C ALA A 164 5.76 1.90 0.88
N ASP A 165 6.78 2.73 1.14
CA ASP A 165 8.03 2.71 0.39
C ASP A 165 8.89 1.46 0.70
N VAL A 166 8.93 0.98 1.95
CA VAL A 166 9.59 -0.30 2.29
C VAL A 166 8.91 -1.48 1.59
N ASP A 167 7.58 -1.54 1.62
CA ASP A 167 6.80 -2.63 1.02
C ASP A 167 6.91 -2.65 -0.51
N ALA A 168 7.22 -1.50 -1.11
CA ALA A 168 7.48 -1.36 -2.54
C ALA A 168 8.98 -1.37 -2.91
N GLU A 169 9.85 -1.77 -1.97
CA GLU A 169 11.31 -1.86 -2.13
C GLU A 169 12.01 -0.54 -2.50
N ARG A 170 11.38 0.60 -2.21
CA ARG A 170 11.91 1.96 -2.38
C ARG A 170 12.65 2.42 -1.14
N TYR A 171 13.72 1.70 -0.79
CA TYR A 171 14.43 1.90 0.47
C TYR A 171 15.07 3.29 0.60
N ARG A 172 15.41 3.93 -0.52
CA ARG A 172 15.96 5.28 -0.55
C ARG A 172 14.94 6.29 -0.03
N GLU A 173 13.74 6.29 -0.60
CA GLU A 173 12.62 7.15 -0.20
C GLU A 173 12.19 6.86 1.23
N ALA A 174 12.11 5.58 1.60
CA ALA A 174 11.80 5.15 2.97
C ALA A 174 12.81 5.70 3.99
N ALA A 175 14.12 5.64 3.71
CA ALA A 175 15.14 6.18 4.60
C ALA A 175 15.02 7.70 4.81
N LEU A 176 14.76 8.44 3.72
CA LEU A 176 14.59 9.90 3.78
C LEU A 176 13.36 10.29 4.60
N GLN A 177 12.25 9.58 4.43
CA GLN A 177 11.03 9.81 5.21
C GLN A 177 11.20 9.40 6.66
N LEU A 178 11.85 8.25 6.92
CA LEU A 178 12.07 7.71 8.25
C LEU A 178 12.87 8.67 9.14
N ARG A 179 13.84 9.41 8.58
CA ARG A 179 14.57 10.45 9.31
C ARG A 179 13.63 11.47 9.93
N ILE A 180 12.69 12.01 9.14
CA ILE A 180 11.74 13.00 9.65
C ILE A 180 10.66 12.34 10.50
N ALA A 181 10.23 11.13 10.17
CA ALA A 181 9.26 10.38 10.97
C ALA A 181 9.77 10.14 12.40
N LEU A 182 11.05 9.78 12.56
CA LEU A 182 11.68 9.56 13.86
C LEU A 182 11.72 10.85 14.69
N GLU A 183 12.18 11.94 14.10
CA GLU A 183 12.27 13.25 14.78
C GLU A 183 10.88 13.76 15.19
N ALA A 184 9.91 13.65 14.29
CA ALA A 184 8.52 13.97 14.59
C ALA A 184 7.98 13.05 15.69
N ALA A 185 8.27 11.75 15.67
CA ALA A 185 7.79 10.83 16.70
C ALA A 185 8.35 11.19 18.09
N LEU A 186 9.64 11.50 18.20
CA LEU A 186 10.25 11.89 19.47
C LEU A 186 9.65 13.19 20.02
N ALA A 187 9.36 14.16 19.17
CA ALA A 187 8.77 15.43 19.59
C ALA A 187 7.27 15.31 19.89
N GLU A 188 6.52 14.66 19.00
CA GLU A 188 5.07 14.57 19.08
C GLU A 188 4.61 13.56 20.12
N LEU A 189 5.33 12.47 20.38
CA LEU A 189 4.90 11.46 21.36
C LEU A 189 5.23 11.81 22.82
N GLU A 190 6.08 12.81 23.04
CA GLU A 190 6.51 13.26 24.36
C GLU A 190 5.34 13.59 25.32
N PRO A 191 4.26 14.30 24.91
CA PRO A 191 3.12 14.58 25.78
C PRO A 191 2.39 13.32 26.29
N TRP A 192 2.60 12.17 25.65
CA TRP A 192 2.00 10.89 26.02
C TRP A 192 2.95 9.98 26.78
N ARG A 193 4.14 10.44 27.19
CA ARG A 193 5.19 9.64 27.84
C ARG A 193 4.68 8.86 29.06
N GLU A 194 3.67 9.35 29.77
CA GLU A 194 3.06 8.62 30.91
C GLU A 194 2.35 7.31 30.51
N ARG A 195 2.08 7.08 29.22
CA ARG A 195 1.43 5.85 28.75
C ARG A 195 2.34 4.62 28.96
N PRO A 196 1.77 3.46 29.35
CA PRO A 196 2.54 2.25 29.57
C PRO A 196 3.43 1.91 28.38
N GLN A 197 4.68 1.55 28.66
CA GLN A 197 5.68 1.12 27.68
C GLN A 197 6.06 2.18 26.62
N LEU A 198 5.54 3.42 26.68
CA LEU A 198 5.96 4.48 25.77
C LEU A 198 7.32 5.10 26.15
N PRO A 199 7.66 5.34 27.44
CA PRO A 199 8.97 5.87 27.82
C PRO A 199 10.13 5.05 27.27
N GLU A 200 10.12 3.73 27.51
CA GLU A 200 11.15 2.80 27.06
C GLU A 200 11.31 2.82 25.53
N ARG A 201 10.19 2.92 24.80
CA ARG A 201 10.22 3.01 23.33
C ARG A 201 10.77 4.35 22.84
N LEU A 202 10.44 5.46 23.49
CA LEU A 202 10.99 6.77 23.13
C LEU A 202 12.49 6.83 23.38
N ASP A 203 12.96 6.27 24.49
CA ASP A 203 14.38 6.20 24.80
C ASP A 203 15.13 5.29 23.80
N GLU A 204 14.53 4.16 23.42
CA GLU A 204 15.05 3.30 22.35
C GLU A 204 15.12 4.05 21.01
N LEU A 205 14.07 4.76 20.61
CA LEU A 205 14.06 5.56 19.38
C LEU A 205 15.11 6.69 19.41
N ALA A 206 15.26 7.37 20.55
CA ALA A 206 16.25 8.43 20.72
C ALA A 206 17.68 7.89 20.53
N SER A 207 17.96 6.67 20.98
CA SER A 207 19.27 6.01 20.79
C SER A 207 19.59 5.71 19.31
N ARG A 208 18.60 5.74 18.42
CA ARG A 208 18.73 5.42 16.98
C ARG A 208 18.87 6.64 16.09
N ARG A 209 18.84 7.87 16.63
CA ARG A 209 18.88 9.12 15.84
C ARG A 209 20.10 9.21 14.93
N GLU A 210 21.29 8.91 15.46
CA GLU A 210 22.54 8.97 14.68
C GLU A 210 22.55 7.92 13.56
N GLU A 211 22.12 6.69 13.85
CA GLU A 211 22.01 5.60 12.87
C GLU A 211 21.08 5.98 11.71
N VAL A 212 19.88 6.48 12.01
CA VAL A 212 18.91 6.91 10.99
C VAL A 212 19.43 8.11 10.19
N GLY A 213 20.13 9.05 10.84
CA GLY A 213 20.80 10.16 10.17
C GLY A 213 21.80 9.67 9.12
N ALA A 214 22.69 8.76 9.51
CA ALA A 214 23.70 8.19 8.62
C ALA A 214 23.09 7.41 7.45
N VAL A 215 22.04 6.63 7.70
CA VAL A 215 21.32 5.89 6.65
C VAL A 215 20.64 6.83 5.67
N ALA A 216 19.99 7.90 6.14
CA ALA A 216 19.39 8.91 5.27
C ALA A 216 20.44 9.67 4.45
N ASP A 217 21.60 9.98 5.03
CA ASP A 217 22.69 10.62 4.31
C ASP A 217 23.27 9.68 3.22
N ALA A 218 23.40 8.39 3.49
CA ALA A 218 23.77 7.39 2.49
C ALA A 218 22.74 7.31 1.34
N ALA A 219 21.44 7.33 1.68
CA ALA A 219 20.36 7.36 0.70
C ALA A 219 20.42 8.60 -0.22
N LEU A 220 20.88 9.76 0.28
CA LEU A 220 21.11 10.94 -0.55
C LEU A 220 22.25 10.73 -1.57
N GLN A 221 23.31 10.01 -1.18
CA GLN A 221 24.52 9.81 -1.97
C GLN A 221 24.44 8.70 -3.02
N GLY A 222 23.30 8.02 -3.14
CA GLY A 222 23.03 7.15 -4.29
C GLY A 222 22.73 5.69 -3.99
N GLY A 223 22.58 5.30 -2.73
CA GLY A 223 22.05 3.98 -2.41
C GLY A 223 22.25 3.55 -0.96
N LEU A 224 21.60 2.44 -0.61
CA LEU A 224 21.74 1.77 0.67
C LEU A 224 22.32 0.38 0.45
N ASP A 225 23.25 -0.02 1.31
CA ASP A 225 23.69 -1.40 1.39
C ASP A 225 22.65 -2.29 2.12
N PRO A 226 22.75 -3.63 2.04
CA PRO A 226 21.78 -4.52 2.67
C PRO A 226 21.64 -4.35 4.19
N SER A 227 22.71 -3.97 4.89
CA SER A 227 22.67 -3.75 6.34
C SER A 227 21.89 -2.47 6.66
N GLN A 228 22.07 -1.42 5.86
CA GLN A 228 21.33 -0.18 5.99
C GLN A 228 19.85 -0.35 5.66
N VAL A 229 19.52 -1.17 4.66
CA VAL A 229 18.12 -1.55 4.36
C VAL A 229 17.47 -2.23 5.57
N GLU A 230 18.18 -3.14 6.23
CA GLU A 230 17.67 -3.80 7.44
C GLU A 230 17.52 -2.82 8.62
N SER A 231 18.44 -1.86 8.76
CA SER A 231 18.29 -0.76 9.72
C SER A 231 17.03 0.07 9.47
N VAL A 232 16.71 0.42 8.22
CA VAL A 232 15.47 1.13 7.88
C VAL A 232 14.25 0.33 8.34
N ARG A 233 14.18 -0.96 7.99
CA ARG A 233 13.06 -1.84 8.36
C ARG A 233 12.91 -1.97 9.87
N SER A 234 14.02 -2.20 10.56
CA SER A 234 14.07 -2.37 12.01
C SER A 234 13.59 -1.11 12.75
N VAL A 235 14.13 0.06 12.40
CA VAL A 235 13.77 1.32 13.06
C VAL A 235 12.34 1.73 12.71
N LEU A 236 11.89 1.54 11.47
CA LEU A 236 10.49 1.76 11.09
C LEU A 236 9.54 0.93 11.97
N GLY A 237 9.84 -0.36 12.18
CA GLY A 237 9.06 -1.23 13.06
C GLY A 237 9.00 -0.76 14.51
N ARG A 238 10.06 -0.11 15.00
CA ARG A 238 10.09 0.52 16.35
C ARG A 238 9.21 1.76 16.42
N VAL A 239 9.24 2.62 15.40
CA VAL A 239 8.36 3.80 15.33
C VAL A 239 6.89 3.35 15.33
N GLU A 240 6.54 2.36 14.50
CA GLU A 240 5.19 1.77 14.49
C GLU A 240 4.80 1.16 15.84
N SER A 241 5.75 0.55 16.55
CA SER A 241 5.55 0.01 17.89
C SER A 241 5.22 1.12 18.90
N ALA A 242 5.92 2.26 18.84
CA ALA A 242 5.64 3.43 19.68
C ALA A 242 4.26 4.04 19.38
N LEU A 243 3.91 4.16 18.09
CA LEU A 243 2.57 4.62 17.67
C LEU A 243 1.45 3.67 18.14
N ARG A 244 1.67 2.35 18.08
CA ARG A 244 0.73 1.36 18.63
C ARG A 244 0.61 1.49 20.15
N ALA A 245 1.71 1.75 20.86
CA ALA A 245 1.69 1.96 22.31
C ALA A 245 0.89 3.22 22.70
N ARG A 246 1.01 4.30 21.90
CA ARG A 246 0.17 5.50 22.04
C ARG A 246 -1.31 5.14 21.97
N THR A 247 -1.76 4.36 20.98
CA THR A 247 -3.19 4.05 20.80
C THR A 247 -3.71 2.90 21.68
N ALA A 248 -2.81 2.10 22.29
CA ALA A 248 -3.18 0.90 23.04
C ALA A 248 -4.07 1.18 24.27
N GLY A 249 -3.86 2.30 24.96
CA GLY A 249 -4.55 2.69 26.21
C GLY A 249 -5.95 3.28 26.06
N GLY A 250 -6.50 3.37 24.84
CA GLY A 250 -7.76 4.07 24.57
C GLY A 250 -7.58 5.58 24.39
N LEU A 251 -8.58 6.21 23.78
CA LEU A 251 -8.66 7.66 23.57
C LEU A 251 -9.22 8.28 24.86
N GLN A 252 -8.53 9.26 25.42
CA GLN A 252 -9.05 10.08 26.54
C GLN A 252 -9.80 11.28 25.97
#